data_AF-A0A085WM30-F1
#
_entry.id   AF-A0A085WM30-F1
#
_cell.length_a   1.000
_cell.length_b   1.000
_cell.length_c   1.000
_cell.angle_alpha   90.00
_cell.angle_beta   90.00
_cell.angle_gamma   90.00
#
_symmetry.space_group_name_H-M   'P 1'
#
loop_
_entity.id
_entity.type
_entity.pdbx_description
1 polymer ?
#
loop_
_entity_poly.entity_id
_entity_poly.type
_entity_poly.pdbx_seq_one_letter_code
_entity_poly.pdbx_strand_id
1 'polypeptide(L)' 'MRIPDELQAAIAAEPKARAMFEKLSAQNRFAPAFRTHTMKTEAGRKKKIETLVAMLKRGETIYPQRKK' A
#
# COMPACT_ATOMS: atom_id res chain seq x y z
N MET A 1 8.58 -4.03 -10.60
CA MET A 1 7.36 -4.77 -10.18
C MET A 1 6.19 -3.81 -10.27
N ARG A 2 5.12 -4.18 -10.97
CA ARG A 2 3.94 -3.33 -11.14
C ARG A 2 3.04 -3.44 -9.91
N ILE A 3 2.50 -2.32 -9.45
CA ILE A 3 1.51 -2.32 -8.36
C ILE A 3 0.23 -2.98 -8.92
N PRO A 4 -0.38 -3.95 -8.21
CA PRO A 4 -1.64 -4.54 -8.64
C PRO A 4 -2.74 -3.47 -8.76
N ASP A 5 -3.53 -3.53 -9.82
CA ASP A 5 -4.56 -2.52 -10.09
C ASP A 5 -5.58 -2.42 -8.95
N GLU A 6 -5.91 -3.55 -8.29
CA GLU A 6 -6.78 -3.58 -7.10
C GLU A 6 -6.23 -2.74 -5.94
N LEU A 7 -4.91 -2.81 -5.69
CA LEU A 7 -4.26 -2.02 -4.64
C LEU A 7 -4.25 -0.54 -5.02
N GLN A 8 -3.99 -0.22 -6.29
CA GLN A 8 -4.01 1.15 -6.77
C GLN A 8 -5.41 1.76 -6.69
N ALA A 9 -6.45 1.02 -7.05
CA ALA A 9 -7.84 1.44 -6.95
C ALA A 9 -8.24 1.70 -5.49
N ALA A 10 -7.87 0.80 -4.56
CA ALA A 10 -8.18 0.97 -3.14
C ALA A 10 -7.46 2.18 -2.51
N ILE A 11 -6.22 2.47 -2.92
CA ILE A 11 -5.50 3.68 -2.50
C ILE A 11 -6.14 4.93 -3.12
N ALA A 12 -6.52 4.88 -4.40
CA ALA A 12 -7.13 6.01 -5.10
C ALA A 12 -8.52 6.38 -4.57
N ALA A 13 -9.28 5.40 -4.08
CA ALA A 13 -10.58 5.61 -3.43
C ALA A 13 -10.48 6.39 -2.11
N GLU A 14 -9.29 6.45 -1.50
CA GLU A 14 -9.05 7.06 -0.20
C GLU A 14 -8.06 8.24 -0.31
N PRO A 15 -8.54 9.50 -0.35
CA PRO A 15 -7.69 10.67 -0.59
C PRO A 15 -6.51 10.79 0.39
N LYS A 16 -6.73 10.44 1.67
CA LYS A 16 -5.67 10.43 2.70
C LYS A 16 -4.60 9.38 2.42
N ALA A 17 -5.01 8.18 2.03
CA ALA A 17 -4.09 7.10 1.69
C ALA A 17 -3.28 7.43 0.44
N ARG A 18 -3.94 8.01 -0.59
CA ARG A 18 -3.27 8.48 -1.81
C ARG A 18 -2.21 9.55 -1.53
N ALA A 19 -2.56 10.58 -0.75
CA ALA A 19 -1.61 11.63 -0.39
C ALA A 19 -0.41 11.09 0.40
N MET A 20 -0.64 10.10 1.27
CA MET A 20 0.45 9.41 1.97
C MET A 20 1.28 8.57 1.00
N PHE A 21 0.64 7.82 0.10
CA PHE A 21 1.28 6.95 -0.88
C PHE A 21 2.23 7.72 -1.81
N GLU A 22 1.83 8.91 -2.26
CA GLU A 22 2.66 9.77 -3.10
C GLU A 22 3.94 10.24 -2.38
N LYS A 23 3.89 10.40 -1.05
CA LYS A 23 5.03 10.78 -0.20
C LYS A 23 5.95 9.61 0.16
N LEU A 24 5.55 8.37 -0.09
CA LEU A 24 6.36 7.20 0.26
C LEU A 24 7.66 7.12 -0.55
N SER A 25 8.70 6.61 0.11
CA SER A 25 9.96 6.23 -0.51
C SER A 25 9.74 5.06 -1.49
N ALA A 26 10.68 4.84 -2.40
CA ALA A 26 10.63 3.69 -3.31
C ALA A 26 10.48 2.35 -2.56
N GLN A 27 11.15 2.20 -1.40
CA GLN A 27 11.04 1.03 -0.55
C GLN A 27 9.62 0.85 0.01
N ASN A 28 9.01 1.93 0.53
CA ASN A 28 7.65 1.88 1.06
C ASN A 28 6.57 1.78 -0.03
N ARG A 29 6.85 2.14 -1.28
CA ARG A 29 5.94 1.85 -2.42
C ARG A 29 6.04 0.41 -2.91
N PHE A 30 7.24 -0.16 -2.87
CA PHE A 30 7.48 -1.55 -3.28
C PHE A 30 6.89 -2.55 -2.27
N ALA A 31 6.99 -2.27 -0.97
CA ALA A 31 6.59 -3.19 0.07
C ALA A 31 5.09 -3.61 0.04
N PRO A 32 4.12 -2.69 -0.17
CA PRO A 32 2.72 -3.04 -0.38
C PRO A 32 2.52 -3.94 -1.61
N ALA A 33 3.15 -3.60 -2.75
CA ALA A 33 3.01 -4.37 -3.98
C ALA A 33 3.55 -5.80 -3.81
N PHE A 34 4.72 -5.95 -3.19
CA PHE A 34 5.32 -7.25 -2.93
C PHE A 34 4.47 -8.09 -1.97
N ARG A 35 4.03 -7.53 -0.84
CA ARG A 35 3.21 -8.23 0.16
C ARG A 35 1.85 -8.67 -0.39
N THR A 36 1.25 -7.88 -1.27
CA THR A 36 -0.02 -8.23 -1.92
C THR A 36 0.18 -9.31 -2.98
N HIS A 37 1.30 -9.25 -3.71
CA HIS A 37 1.64 -10.25 -4.73
C HIS A 37 2.01 -11.62 -4.16
N THR A 38 2.62 -11.68 -2.97
CA THR A 38 2.96 -12.95 -2.31
C THR A 38 1.74 -13.65 -1.69
N MET A 39 0.57 -13.01 -1.63
CA MET A 39 -0.66 -13.66 -1.16
C MET A 39 -1.19 -14.65 -2.20
N LYS A 40 -1.32 -15.91 -1.78
CA LYS A 40 -1.80 -17.02 -2.63
C LYS A 40 -3.32 -17.02 -2.84
N THR A 41 -4.08 -16.39 -1.94
CA THR A 41 -5.55 -16.37 -2.00
C THR A 41 -6.06 -14.96 -2.26
N GLU A 42 -7.15 -14.84 -3.03
CA GLU A 42 -7.80 -13.56 -3.30
C GLU A 42 -8.35 -12.92 -2.02
N ALA A 43 -8.95 -13.73 -1.14
CA ALA A 43 -9.45 -13.27 0.15
C ALA A 43 -8.32 -12.70 1.03
N GLY A 44 -7.15 -13.35 1.05
CA GLY A 44 -5.98 -12.85 1.75
C GLY A 44 -5.44 -11.56 1.13
N ARG A 45 -5.44 -11.48 -0.21
CA ARG A 45 -5.04 -10.29 -0.95
C ARG A 45 -5.91 -9.08 -0.60
N LYS A 46 -7.24 -9.22 -0.65
CA LYS A 46 -8.20 -8.15 -0.31
C LYS A 46 -8.01 -7.66 1.13
N LYS A 47 -7.96 -8.58 2.11
CA LYS A 47 -7.68 -8.24 3.52
C LYS A 47 -6.34 -7.51 3.68
N LYS A 48 -5.32 -7.89 2.91
CA LYS A 48 -4.02 -7.22 2.95
C LYS A 48 -4.08 -5.81 2.40
N ILE A 49 -4.77 -5.61 1.27
CA ILE A 49 -5.01 -4.30 0.67
C ILE A 49 -5.73 -3.39 1.66
N GLU A 50 -6.82 -3.86 2.27
CA GLU A 50 -7.57 -3.09 3.27
C GLU A 50 -6.70 -2.67 4.45
N THR A 51 -5.91 -3.62 5.00
CA THR A 51 -4.96 -3.33 6.09
C THR A 51 -3.92 -2.28 5.68
N LEU A 52 -3.39 -2.39 4.45
CA LEU A 52 -2.39 -1.45 3.94
C LEU A 52 -2.99 -0.05 3.73
N VAL A 53 -4.20 0.04 3.19
CA VAL A 53 -4.91 1.32 3.01
C VAL A 53 -5.22 1.95 4.37
N ALA A 54 -5.69 1.17 5.34
CA ALA A 54 -5.94 1.66 6.70
C ALA A 54 -4.66 2.19 7.37
N MET A 55 -3.53 1.48 7.22
CA MET A 55 -2.21 1.92 7.69
C MET A 55 -1.80 3.25 7.04
N LEU A 56 -1.97 3.39 5.71
CA LEU A 56 -1.68 4.63 5.00
C LEU A 56 -2.60 5.79 5.41
N LYS A 57 -3.87 5.52 5.71
CA LYS A 57 -4.80 6.54 6.26
C LYS A 57 -4.33 7.08 7.61
N ARG A 58 -3.63 6.28 8.40
CA ARG A 58 -3.03 6.66 9.68
C ARG A 58 -1.66 7.34 9.53
N GLY A 59 -1.10 7.39 8.32
CA GLY A 59 0.24 7.91 8.08
C GLY A 59 1.37 6.96 8.50
N GLU A 60 1.04 5.69 8.76
CA GLU A 60 2.01 4.66 9.11
C GLU A 60 2.70 4.09 7.85
N THR A 61 3.93 3.60 8.00
CA THR A 61 4.72 3.01 6.91
C THR A 61 5.33 1.67 7.31
N ILE A 62 5.54 0.78 6.33
CA ILE A 62 6.08 -0.58 6.58
C ILE A 62 7.54 -0.53 7.02
N TYR A 63 8.33 0.32 6.38
CA TYR A 63 9.72 0.56 6.68
C TYR A 63 9.90 2.00 7.14
N PRO A 64 10.96 2.31 7.90
CA PRO A 64 11.29 3.68 8.28
C PRO A 64 11.34 4.59 7.04
N GLN A 65 10.40 5.53 6.97
CA GLN A 65 10.38 6.54 5.93
C GLN A 65 11.41 7.60 6.27
N ARG A 66 12.64 7.48 5.75
CA ARG A 66 13.59 8.60 5.80
C ARG A 66 12.99 9.74 4.99
N LYS A 67 12.98 10.96 5.56
CA LYS A 67 12.54 12.17 4.84
C LYS A 67 13.33 12.22 3.52
N LYS A 68 12.60 12.34 2.41
CA LYS A 68 13.20 12.66 1.12
C LYS A 68 13.52 14.15 1.09
#